data_AF-A0A6N2EN61-F1
#
_entry.id   AF-A0A6N2EN61-F1
#
_cell.length_a   1.000
_cell.length_b   1.000
_cell.length_c   1.000
_cell.angle_alpha   90.00
_cell.angle_beta   90.00
_cell.angle_gamma   90.00
#
_symmetry.space_group_name_H-M   'P 1'
#
loop_
_entity.id
_entity.type
_entity.pdbx_description
1 polymer ?
#
loop_
_entity_poly.entity_id
_entity_poly.type
_entity_poly.pdbx_seq_one_letter_code
_entity_poly.pdbx_strand_id
1 'polypeptide(L)'
;MNEAPVQHDTGEAPLRPPALGESPRLASLDAFRGLVIATMLLVNVTWDKSVFPQQMFHLGWNDGNLGATVTDLVFPWFLFIVGVAIPFSMHSGRGQSRTPTERVLIAFKRGLVLYLLGILIWMATIANRGDPIGWRAFLHWDILPLIGAGYILGVVFYQSPVAVRVAFIVVVLLAKWAILRFIPHPPTGEIVWTQQESVHRWLNAQLGWFGGFQQALPAAATVLLGAFAGDLLRKGGRSISTAGRLIAFGLLFWGASWLWQLQPWAGLRESAPGLASFIDRIRLPYSKDYFTSSYVLLAAGTGACLLGVMYALVDVWRVTKFRWMQIFGLNAIALYFTVEMLWRLVFTRWQIVHPNGHAGSLIGGVLAWLREWGANLSVHLLSGPLGDTERARLIGDHAGAWAHAIGYMLLCWCFVWWLHRRKIYLKV
;
A
#
# COMPACT_ATOMS: atom_id res chain seq x y z
N MET A 1 37.19 -9.67 50.13
CA MET A 1 37.08 -10.09 48.72
C MET A 1 35.59 -10.14 48.40
N ASN A 2 35.04 -9.05 47.85
CA ASN A 2 33.65 -9.00 47.40
C ASN A 2 33.67 -8.89 45.88
N GLU A 3 33.34 -9.97 45.20
CA GLU A 3 33.18 -10.01 43.74
C GLU A 3 31.93 -9.21 43.36
N ALA A 4 32.10 -8.19 42.52
CA ALA A 4 31.00 -7.48 41.90
C ALA A 4 30.41 -8.34 40.77
N PRO A 5 29.08 -8.35 40.57
CA PRO A 5 28.47 -9.20 39.56
C PRO A 5 28.76 -8.65 38.16
N VAL A 6 29.25 -9.55 37.30
CA VAL A 6 29.47 -9.30 35.87
C VAL A 6 28.13 -8.96 35.21
N GLN A 7 27.97 -7.71 34.78
CA GLN A 7 26.85 -7.31 33.93
C GLN A 7 27.00 -7.98 32.56
N HIS A 8 26.06 -8.87 32.21
CA HIS A 8 25.92 -9.36 30.86
C HIS A 8 25.54 -8.21 29.93
N ASP A 9 26.48 -7.78 29.10
CA ASP A 9 26.26 -6.86 27.99
C ASP A 9 25.39 -7.56 26.93
N THR A 10 24.07 -7.49 27.09
CA THR A 10 23.13 -7.79 26.01
C THR A 10 23.32 -6.69 24.97
N GLY A 11 24.05 -6.97 23.88
CA GLY A 11 24.45 -6.03 22.82
C GLY A 11 23.31 -5.39 22.00
N GLU A 12 22.20 -5.02 22.63
CA GLU A 12 21.23 -4.07 22.12
C GLU A 12 21.58 -2.67 22.62
N ALA A 13 22.18 -1.87 21.75
CA ALA A 13 22.33 -0.44 22.01
C ALA A 13 20.93 0.16 22.27
N PRO A 14 20.71 0.85 23.41
CA PRO A 14 19.47 1.57 23.65
C PRO A 14 19.26 2.56 22.50
N LEU A 15 18.03 2.64 21.99
CA LEU A 15 17.65 3.73 21.08
C LEU A 15 18.07 5.03 21.76
N ARG A 16 18.99 5.78 21.12
CA ARG A 16 19.50 7.06 21.65
C ARG A 16 18.31 7.88 22.16
N PRO A 17 18.35 8.41 23.40
CA PRO A 17 17.35 9.36 23.82
C PRO A 17 17.31 10.51 22.80
N PRO A 18 16.12 10.98 22.38
CA PRO A 18 16.03 12.05 21.41
C PRO A 18 16.83 13.25 21.92
N ALA A 19 17.68 13.81 21.06
CA ALA A 19 18.37 15.06 21.37
C ALA A 19 17.31 16.12 21.72
N LEU A 20 17.64 17.04 22.65
CA LEU A 20 16.74 18.14 23.02
C LEU A 20 16.25 18.86 21.75
N GLY A 21 14.95 18.72 21.43
CA GLY A 21 14.32 19.26 20.22
C GLY A 21 13.95 18.27 19.11
N GLU A 22 14.23 16.96 19.26
CA GLU A 22 13.77 15.93 18.33
C GLU A 22 12.42 15.33 18.78
N SER A 23 11.40 15.43 17.91
CA SER A 23 10.13 14.72 18.11
C SER A 23 10.40 13.21 18.22
N PRO A 24 9.85 12.51 19.23
CA PRO A 24 10.08 11.07 19.39
C PRO A 24 9.65 10.33 18.12
N ARG A 25 10.55 9.51 17.57
CA ARG A 25 10.23 8.66 16.43
C ARG A 25 9.13 7.67 16.82
N LEU A 26 8.07 7.59 16.01
CA LEU A 26 6.90 6.78 16.32
C LEU A 26 7.12 5.34 15.86
N ALA A 27 7.28 4.42 16.81
CA ALA A 27 7.63 3.03 16.51
C ALA A 27 6.47 2.28 15.83
N SER A 28 5.22 2.57 16.19
CA SER A 28 4.05 2.05 15.49
C SER A 28 3.98 2.48 14.03
N LEU A 29 4.46 3.68 13.69
CA LEU A 29 4.47 4.16 12.31
C LEU A 29 5.44 3.39 11.43
N ASP A 30 6.64 3.10 11.95
CA ASP A 30 7.61 2.26 11.26
C ASP A 30 7.13 0.81 11.17
N ALA A 31 6.51 0.28 12.23
CA ALA A 31 5.90 -1.05 12.19
C ALA A 31 4.76 -1.13 11.17
N PHE A 32 3.90 -0.11 11.08
CA PHE A 32 2.81 -0.07 10.12
C PHE A 32 3.36 0.03 8.69
N ARG A 33 4.35 0.88 8.44
CA ARG A 33 5.03 0.93 7.14
C ARG A 33 5.60 -0.43 6.74
N GLY A 34 6.18 -1.14 7.70
CA GLY A 34 6.70 -2.49 7.52
C GLY A 34 5.62 -3.52 7.23
N LEU A 35 4.47 -3.45 7.90
CA LEU A 35 3.30 -4.27 7.58
C LEU A 35 2.90 -4.07 6.12
N VAL A 36 2.75 -2.81 5.69
CA VAL A 36 2.28 -2.51 4.34
C VAL A 36 3.27 -3.01 3.28
N ILE A 37 4.60 -2.85 3.48
CA ILE A 37 5.60 -3.45 2.57
C ILE A 37 5.52 -4.97 2.61
N ALA A 38 5.45 -5.58 3.79
CA ALA A 38 5.43 -7.02 3.91
C ALA A 38 4.20 -7.62 3.21
N THR A 39 3.03 -7.00 3.38
CA THR A 39 1.80 -7.39 2.69
C THR A 39 1.94 -7.22 1.18
N MET A 40 2.47 -6.09 0.70
CA MET A 40 2.72 -5.86 -0.72
C MET A 40 3.62 -6.95 -1.35
N LEU A 41 4.71 -7.30 -0.68
CA LEU A 41 5.64 -8.32 -1.14
C LEU A 41 4.99 -9.71 -1.14
N LEU A 42 4.23 -10.03 -0.08
CA LEU A 42 3.49 -11.28 0.03
C LEU A 42 2.50 -11.43 -1.12
N VAL A 43 1.67 -10.43 -1.38
CA VAL A 43 0.62 -10.52 -2.41
C VAL A 43 1.20 -10.55 -3.84
N ASN A 44 2.41 -10.00 -4.05
CA ASN A 44 3.12 -10.09 -5.33
C ASN A 44 3.63 -11.51 -5.64
N VAL A 45 3.75 -12.38 -4.62
CA VAL A 45 4.20 -13.77 -4.81
C VAL A 45 3.08 -14.81 -4.64
N THR A 46 1.88 -14.38 -4.24
CA THR A 46 0.68 -15.23 -4.22
C THR A 46 0.00 -15.22 -5.59
N TRP A 47 0.28 -16.23 -6.41
CA TRP A 47 -0.21 -16.31 -7.78
C TRP A 47 -1.37 -17.30 -7.97
N ASP A 48 -1.50 -18.29 -7.07
CA ASP A 48 -2.47 -19.38 -7.20
C ASP A 48 -3.76 -19.13 -6.40
N LYS A 49 -4.86 -18.84 -7.12
CA LYS A 49 -6.19 -18.59 -6.53
C LYS A 49 -6.82 -19.82 -5.88
N SER A 50 -6.36 -21.03 -6.19
CA SER A 50 -6.82 -22.26 -5.52
C SER A 50 -6.20 -22.43 -4.13
N VAL A 51 -5.01 -21.86 -3.92
CA VAL A 51 -4.25 -22.00 -2.67
C VAL A 51 -4.48 -20.86 -1.70
N PHE A 52 -4.45 -19.62 -2.19
CA PHE A 52 -4.44 -18.44 -1.34
C PHE A 52 -5.85 -17.85 -1.15
N PRO A 53 -6.12 -17.21 0.00
CA PRO A 53 -7.40 -16.53 0.24
C PRO A 53 -7.69 -15.45 -0.80
N GLN A 54 -8.96 -15.26 -1.15
CA GLN A 54 -9.40 -14.24 -2.12
C GLN A 54 -8.90 -12.83 -1.79
N GLN A 55 -8.74 -12.50 -0.50
CA GLN A 55 -8.24 -11.20 -0.04
C GLN A 55 -6.80 -10.89 -0.44
N MET A 56 -6.04 -11.88 -0.92
CA MET A 56 -4.67 -11.72 -1.43
C MET A 56 -4.62 -11.35 -2.92
N PHE A 57 -5.76 -11.32 -3.61
CA PHE A 57 -5.84 -11.00 -5.04
C PHE A 57 -6.54 -9.67 -5.27
N HIS A 58 -6.08 -8.90 -6.26
CA HIS A 58 -6.76 -7.68 -6.68
C HIS A 58 -8.18 -7.95 -7.17
N LEU A 59 -9.14 -7.13 -6.72
CA LEU A 59 -10.48 -7.04 -7.32
C LEU A 59 -10.49 -5.89 -8.34
N GLY A 60 -11.04 -6.13 -9.54
CA GLY A 60 -11.24 -5.07 -10.53
C GLY A 60 -10.06 -4.78 -11.43
N TRP A 61 -8.93 -5.46 -11.24
CA TRP A 61 -7.77 -5.32 -12.12
C TRP A 61 -8.08 -5.99 -13.46
N ASN A 62 -8.43 -5.19 -14.47
CA ASN A 62 -8.70 -5.53 -15.86
C ASN A 62 -10.04 -6.22 -16.18
N ASP A 63 -10.93 -6.44 -15.21
CA ASP A 63 -12.16 -7.24 -15.40
C ASP A 63 -13.47 -6.52 -15.05
N GLY A 64 -13.42 -5.22 -14.69
CA GLY A 64 -14.62 -4.42 -14.41
C GLY A 64 -15.33 -4.74 -13.08
N ASN A 65 -14.78 -5.66 -12.28
CA ASN A 65 -15.33 -6.02 -10.97
C ASN A 65 -14.98 -4.96 -9.91
N LEU A 66 -15.94 -4.12 -9.54
CA LEU A 66 -15.71 -3.07 -8.56
C LEU A 66 -15.68 -3.64 -7.13
N GLY A 67 -14.69 -3.25 -6.34
CA GLY A 67 -14.45 -3.77 -5.01
C GLY A 67 -13.11 -3.33 -4.44
N ALA A 68 -12.79 -3.84 -3.25
CA ALA A 68 -11.48 -3.69 -2.66
C ALA A 68 -11.19 -4.92 -1.79
N THR A 69 -10.00 -5.49 -1.97
CA THR A 69 -9.41 -6.49 -1.07
C THR A 69 -8.31 -5.87 -0.20
N VAL A 70 -7.74 -6.66 0.71
CA VAL A 70 -6.54 -6.26 1.47
C VAL A 70 -5.40 -5.85 0.53
N THR A 71 -5.19 -6.59 -0.56
CA THR A 71 -4.16 -6.29 -1.58
C THR A 71 -4.36 -4.91 -2.21
N ASP A 72 -5.61 -4.49 -2.41
CA ASP A 72 -5.92 -3.17 -2.97
C ASP A 72 -5.59 -2.04 -1.99
N LEU A 73 -5.78 -2.26 -0.69
CA LEU A 73 -5.56 -1.25 0.36
C LEU A 73 -4.08 -0.96 0.68
N VAL A 74 -3.16 -1.81 0.25
CA VAL A 74 -1.72 -1.66 0.47
C VAL A 74 -1.21 -0.29 -0.03
N PHE A 75 -1.50 0.05 -1.29
CA PHE A 75 -1.06 1.30 -1.89
C PHE A 75 -1.58 2.55 -1.17
N PRO A 76 -2.91 2.72 -0.94
CA PRO A 76 -3.40 3.90 -0.25
C PRO A 76 -3.06 3.92 1.25
N TRP A 77 -2.79 2.79 1.90
CA TRP A 77 -2.20 2.80 3.24
C TRP A 77 -0.80 3.41 3.26
N PHE A 78 0.02 3.23 2.21
CA PHE A 78 1.28 3.96 2.08
C PHE A 78 1.08 5.47 2.02
N LEU A 79 0.12 5.93 1.19
CA LEU A 79 -0.22 7.34 1.09
C LEU A 79 -0.66 7.91 2.44
N PHE A 80 -1.53 7.18 3.16
CA PHE A 80 -1.97 7.54 4.49
C PHE A 80 -0.81 7.66 5.49
N ILE A 81 0.08 6.67 5.56
CA ILE A 81 1.26 6.66 6.46
C ILE A 81 2.24 7.79 6.13
N VAL A 82 2.46 8.07 4.85
CA VAL A 82 3.26 9.23 4.40
C VAL A 82 2.65 10.52 4.92
N GLY A 83 1.32 10.63 4.85
CA GLY A 83 0.55 11.72 5.46
C GLY A 83 0.77 11.87 6.96
N VAL A 84 0.66 10.77 7.70
CA VAL A 84 0.86 10.73 9.16
C VAL A 84 2.25 11.27 9.55
N ALA A 85 3.27 11.05 8.72
CA ALA A 85 4.63 11.54 8.98
C ALA A 85 4.81 13.06 8.79
N ILE A 86 3.94 13.74 8.03
CA ILE A 86 4.08 15.18 7.71
C ILE A 86 4.09 16.05 8.98
N PRO A 87 3.10 15.97 9.89
CA PRO A 87 3.10 16.74 11.14
C PRO A 87 4.36 16.58 11.98
N PHE A 88 4.87 15.35 12.11
CA PHE A 88 6.08 15.05 12.88
C PHE A 88 7.33 15.66 12.24
N SER A 89 7.44 15.61 10.92
CA SER A 89 8.54 16.23 10.18
C SER A 89 8.51 17.76 10.29
N MET A 90 7.33 18.36 10.09
CA MET A 90 7.14 19.82 10.08
C MET A 90 7.36 20.46 11.45
N HIS A 91 7.00 19.75 12.53
CA HIS A 91 7.15 20.24 13.90
C HIS A 91 8.39 19.70 14.62
N SER A 92 9.26 18.94 13.93
CA SER A 92 10.59 18.64 14.45
C SER A 92 11.44 19.92 14.54
N GLY A 93 12.48 19.97 15.39
CA GLY A 93 13.36 21.15 15.49
C GLY A 93 13.92 21.62 14.13
N ARG A 94 14.35 20.67 13.26
CA ARG A 94 14.79 20.96 11.88
C ARG A 94 13.64 21.34 10.93
N GLY A 95 12.41 20.95 11.23
CA GLY A 95 11.23 21.33 10.46
C GLY A 95 10.82 22.77 10.75
N GLN A 96 10.80 23.12 12.04
CA GLN A 96 10.44 24.46 12.52
C GLN A 96 11.43 25.52 12.04
N SER A 97 12.72 25.20 11.96
CA SER A 97 13.77 26.11 11.49
C SER A 97 13.72 26.43 9.98
N ARG A 98 12.88 25.74 9.20
CA ARG A 98 12.80 25.90 7.74
C ARG A 98 11.66 26.82 7.34
N THR A 99 11.92 27.63 6.33
CA THR A 99 10.90 28.46 5.67
C THR A 99 9.87 27.59 4.93
N PRO A 100 8.67 28.11 4.66
CA PRO A 100 7.67 27.40 3.86
C PRO A 100 8.20 26.90 2.50
N THR A 101 8.93 27.76 1.79
CA THR A 101 9.52 27.45 0.48
C THR A 101 10.54 26.32 0.57
N GLU A 102 11.40 26.30 1.59
CA GLU A 102 12.36 25.22 1.79
C GLU A 102 11.68 23.87 2.04
N ARG A 103 10.58 23.86 2.79
CA ARG A 103 9.80 22.64 3.05
C ARG A 103 9.20 22.10 1.75
N VAL A 104 8.67 22.97 0.90
CA VAL A 104 8.16 22.58 -0.43
C VAL A 104 9.28 22.08 -1.33
N LEU A 105 10.44 22.75 -1.36
CA LEU A 105 11.57 22.32 -2.19
C LEU A 105 12.12 20.96 -1.77
N ILE A 106 12.21 20.68 -0.47
CA ILE A 106 12.60 19.36 0.05
C ILE A 106 11.56 18.31 -0.34
N ALA A 107 10.27 18.63 -0.22
CA ALA A 107 9.20 17.74 -0.63
C ALA A 107 9.26 17.43 -2.13
N PHE A 108 9.48 18.45 -2.96
CA PHE A 108 9.65 18.32 -4.40
C PHE A 108 10.84 17.43 -4.76
N LYS A 109 12.01 17.63 -4.14
CA LYS A 109 13.19 16.77 -4.37
C LYS A 109 12.90 15.30 -4.07
N ARG A 110 12.29 15.00 -2.92
CA ARG A 110 11.92 13.62 -2.55
C ARG A 110 10.87 13.04 -3.50
N GLY A 111 9.85 13.82 -3.84
CA GLY A 111 8.81 13.40 -4.78
C GLY A 111 9.37 13.16 -6.17
N LEU A 112 10.35 13.95 -6.62
CA LEU A 112 11.04 13.75 -7.89
C LEU A 112 11.87 12.45 -7.88
N VAL A 113 12.59 12.15 -6.80
CA VAL A 113 13.31 10.86 -6.70
C VAL A 113 12.33 9.69 -6.78
N LEU A 114 11.21 9.76 -6.06
CA LEU A 114 10.16 8.74 -6.17
C LEU A 114 9.61 8.61 -7.59
N TYR A 115 9.32 9.74 -8.24
CA TYR A 115 8.86 9.76 -9.62
C TYR A 115 9.85 9.04 -10.54
N LEU A 116 11.14 9.40 -10.48
CA LEU A 116 12.18 8.80 -11.31
C LEU A 116 12.37 7.31 -11.04
N LEU A 117 12.36 6.87 -9.78
CA LEU A 117 12.42 5.45 -9.43
C LEU A 117 11.21 4.68 -9.99
N GLY A 118 10.03 5.28 -9.99
CA GLY A 118 8.85 4.70 -10.64
C GLY A 118 8.98 4.60 -12.15
N ILE A 119 9.51 5.63 -12.81
CA ILE A 119 9.79 5.59 -14.26
C ILE A 119 10.78 4.46 -14.58
N LEU A 120 11.81 4.25 -13.76
CA LEU A 120 12.76 3.14 -13.96
C LEU A 120 12.07 1.76 -13.88
N ILE A 121 11.17 1.56 -12.92
CA ILE A 121 10.37 0.32 -12.82
C ILE A 121 9.50 0.14 -14.07
N TRP A 122 8.88 1.23 -14.55
CA TRP A 122 8.05 1.19 -15.75
C TRP A 122 8.87 0.88 -17.01
N MET A 123 10.04 1.51 -17.18
CA MET A 123 10.97 1.23 -18.27
C MET A 123 11.42 -0.23 -18.25
N ALA A 124 11.72 -0.79 -17.08
CA ALA A 124 12.03 -2.22 -16.93
C ALA A 124 10.85 -3.11 -17.31
N THR A 125 9.61 -2.67 -17.05
CA THR A 125 8.39 -3.39 -17.45
C THR A 125 8.24 -3.42 -18.97
N ILE A 126 8.43 -2.28 -19.64
CA ILE A 126 8.40 -2.18 -21.11
C ILE A 126 9.49 -3.07 -21.72
N ALA A 127 10.73 -2.96 -21.24
CA ALA A 127 11.85 -3.75 -21.73
C ALA A 127 11.63 -5.26 -21.56
N ASN A 128 11.03 -5.67 -20.45
CA ASN A 128 10.71 -7.08 -20.19
C ASN A 128 9.65 -7.64 -21.18
N ARG A 129 8.72 -6.80 -21.65
CA ARG A 129 7.73 -7.16 -22.69
C ARG A 129 8.33 -7.25 -24.09
N GLY A 130 9.56 -6.74 -24.29
CA GLY A 130 10.21 -6.67 -25.59
C GLY A 130 9.82 -5.44 -26.41
N ASP A 131 9.09 -4.50 -25.81
CA ASP A 131 8.67 -3.26 -26.47
C ASP A 131 9.80 -2.21 -26.43
N PRO A 132 9.96 -1.37 -27.46
CA PRO A 132 10.92 -0.27 -27.42
C PRO A 132 10.48 0.81 -26.42
N ILE A 133 11.44 1.32 -25.65
CA ILE A 133 11.18 2.37 -24.67
C ILE A 133 11.05 3.72 -25.38
N GLY A 134 9.81 4.20 -25.54
CA GLY A 134 9.51 5.53 -26.08
C GLY A 134 9.52 6.63 -25.02
N TRP A 135 9.53 7.89 -25.46
CA TRP A 135 9.52 9.08 -24.59
C TRP A 135 8.29 9.16 -23.67
N ARG A 136 7.16 8.52 -24.04
CA ARG A 136 5.95 8.47 -23.21
C ARG A 136 6.17 7.68 -21.91
N ALA A 137 7.21 6.86 -21.83
CA ALA A 137 7.58 6.15 -20.59
C ALA A 137 7.88 7.13 -19.44
N PHE A 138 8.45 8.31 -19.72
CA PHE A 138 8.75 9.34 -18.71
C PHE A 138 7.49 10.04 -18.17
N LEU A 139 6.35 9.87 -18.83
CA LEU A 139 5.07 10.47 -18.49
C LEU A 139 4.12 9.48 -17.80
N HIS A 140 4.61 8.29 -17.45
CA HIS A 140 3.79 7.25 -16.86
C HIS A 140 3.49 7.55 -15.39
N TRP A 141 2.20 7.47 -15.03
CA TRP A 141 1.72 7.59 -13.66
C TRP A 141 1.49 6.20 -13.09
N ASP A 142 2.24 5.87 -12.05
CA ASP A 142 2.14 4.61 -11.30
C ASP A 142 2.27 4.91 -9.80
N ILE A 143 2.36 3.86 -8.97
CA ILE A 143 2.40 3.89 -7.51
C ILE A 143 3.41 4.90 -6.96
N LEU A 144 4.68 4.84 -7.38
CA LEU A 144 5.74 5.72 -6.86
C LEU A 144 5.56 7.20 -7.26
N PRO A 145 5.30 7.53 -8.54
CA PRO A 145 4.91 8.87 -8.97
C PRO A 145 3.73 9.42 -8.18
N LEU A 146 2.69 8.61 -7.93
CA LEU A 146 1.52 9.02 -7.15
C LEU A 146 1.85 9.28 -5.67
N ILE A 147 2.71 8.47 -5.04
CA ILE A 147 3.21 8.74 -3.68
C ILE A 147 3.99 10.06 -3.64
N GLY A 148 4.88 10.28 -4.63
CA GLY A 148 5.65 11.51 -4.74
C GLY A 148 4.77 12.74 -4.88
N ALA A 149 3.81 12.72 -5.83
CA ALA A 149 2.87 13.81 -6.05
C ALA A 149 1.96 14.05 -4.83
N GLY A 150 1.43 12.98 -4.24
CA GLY A 150 0.59 13.04 -3.03
C GLY A 150 1.35 13.65 -1.85
N TYR A 151 2.63 13.31 -1.66
CA TYR A 151 3.47 13.89 -0.62
C TYR A 151 3.75 15.38 -0.86
N ILE A 152 4.09 15.77 -2.09
CA ILE A 152 4.32 17.18 -2.45
C ILE A 152 3.07 18.00 -2.14
N LEU A 153 1.92 17.58 -2.67
CA LEU A 153 0.64 18.26 -2.43
C LEU A 153 0.28 18.27 -0.94
N GLY A 154 0.50 17.16 -0.25
CA GLY A 154 0.31 17.07 1.20
C GLY A 154 1.11 18.11 1.97
N VAL A 155 2.39 18.30 1.64
CA VAL A 155 3.25 19.33 2.28
C VAL A 155 2.79 20.74 1.92
N VAL A 156 2.40 20.99 0.66
CA VAL A 156 1.88 22.30 0.23
C VAL A 156 0.62 22.65 1.02
N PHE A 157 -0.41 21.80 1.01
CA PHE A 157 -1.66 22.05 1.71
C PHE A 157 -1.51 22.04 3.23
N TYR A 158 -0.59 21.26 3.81
CA TYR A 158 -0.38 21.25 5.26
C TYR A 158 0.07 22.61 5.81
N GLN A 159 0.67 23.46 4.97
CA GLN A 159 1.07 24.82 5.33
C GLN A 159 -0.09 25.82 5.28
N SER A 160 -1.22 25.44 4.68
CA SER A 160 -2.43 26.25 4.64
C SER A 160 -3.28 26.07 5.91
N PRO A 161 -4.20 27.01 6.20
CA PRO A 161 -5.16 26.86 7.30
C PRO A 161 -5.96 25.56 7.21
N VAL A 162 -6.41 25.05 8.37
CA VAL A 162 -7.16 23.79 8.45
C VAL A 162 -8.37 23.77 7.52
N ALA A 163 -9.08 24.90 7.41
CA ALA A 163 -10.23 25.05 6.53
C ALA A 163 -9.89 24.78 5.04
N VAL A 164 -8.74 25.24 4.57
CA VAL A 164 -8.28 25.02 3.18
C VAL A 164 -7.98 23.53 2.94
N ARG A 165 -7.39 22.85 3.92
CA ARG A 165 -7.09 21.40 3.83
C ARG A 165 -8.37 20.58 3.76
N VAL A 166 -9.36 20.91 4.62
CA VAL A 166 -10.67 20.25 4.62
C VAL A 166 -11.40 20.54 3.31
N ALA A 167 -11.44 21.80 2.88
CA ALA A 167 -12.05 22.20 1.62
C ALA A 167 -11.45 21.45 0.44
N PHE A 168 -10.12 21.32 0.36
CA PHE A 168 -9.44 20.55 -0.67
C PHE A 168 -9.90 19.08 -0.68
N ILE A 169 -9.91 18.39 0.48
CA ILE A 169 -10.37 17.01 0.57
C ILE A 169 -11.82 16.90 0.08
N VAL A 170 -12.71 17.74 0.60
CA VAL A 170 -14.14 17.70 0.27
C VAL A 170 -14.36 17.96 -1.22
N VAL A 171 -13.75 19.01 -1.78
CA VAL A 171 -13.89 19.38 -3.19
C VAL A 171 -13.35 18.27 -4.10
N VAL A 172 -12.17 17.72 -3.81
CA VAL A 172 -11.59 16.65 -4.63
C VAL A 172 -12.46 15.40 -4.60
N LEU A 173 -12.95 14.98 -3.43
CA LEU A 173 -13.77 13.78 -3.30
C LEU A 173 -15.16 13.98 -3.92
N LEU A 174 -15.78 15.15 -3.77
CA LEU A 174 -17.07 15.44 -4.41
C LEU A 174 -16.93 15.61 -5.93
N ALA A 175 -15.88 16.28 -6.42
CA ALA A 175 -15.61 16.39 -7.85
C ALA A 175 -15.39 15.01 -8.47
N LYS A 176 -14.62 14.13 -7.80
CA LYS A 176 -14.38 12.78 -8.28
C LYS A 176 -15.65 11.93 -8.34
N TRP A 177 -16.47 12.02 -7.30
CA TRP A 177 -17.79 11.39 -7.26
C TRP A 177 -18.68 11.90 -8.41
N ALA A 178 -18.74 13.22 -8.59
CA ALA A 178 -19.59 13.83 -9.62
C ALA A 178 -19.15 13.46 -11.04
N ILE A 179 -17.84 13.47 -11.32
CA ILE A 179 -17.29 13.07 -12.61
C ILE A 179 -17.68 11.63 -12.93
N LEU A 180 -17.45 10.71 -11.99
CA LEU A 180 -17.67 9.29 -12.27
C LEU A 180 -19.16 8.93 -12.35
N ARG A 181 -20.04 9.72 -11.71
CA ARG A 181 -21.46 9.36 -11.57
C ARG A 181 -22.43 10.16 -12.43
N PHE A 182 -22.08 11.36 -12.85
CA PHE A 182 -22.98 12.21 -13.63
C PHE A 182 -22.45 12.55 -15.02
N ILE A 183 -21.16 12.32 -15.29
CA ILE A 183 -20.60 12.55 -16.62
C ILE A 183 -20.56 11.20 -17.37
N PRO A 184 -21.40 11.01 -18.39
CA PRO A 184 -21.33 9.81 -19.21
C PRO A 184 -20.03 9.76 -20.01
N HIS A 185 -19.62 8.57 -20.41
CA HIS A 185 -18.52 8.39 -21.36
C HIS A 185 -18.95 9.00 -22.72
N PRO A 186 -18.30 10.07 -23.21
CA PRO A 186 -18.82 10.82 -24.36
C PRO A 186 -19.06 9.99 -25.63
N PRO A 187 -18.20 9.01 -25.98
CA PRO A 187 -18.44 8.13 -27.12
C PRO A 187 -19.71 7.27 -27.04
N THR A 188 -20.11 6.79 -25.86
CA THR A 188 -21.31 5.91 -25.71
C THR A 188 -22.53 6.65 -25.20
N GLY A 189 -22.37 7.81 -24.55
CA GLY A 189 -23.46 8.52 -23.88
C GLY A 189 -23.92 7.85 -22.57
N GLU A 190 -23.24 6.79 -22.13
CA GLU A 190 -23.62 6.01 -20.95
C GLU A 190 -22.57 6.08 -19.84
N ILE A 191 -22.99 5.83 -18.60
CA ILE A 191 -22.07 5.73 -17.45
C ILE A 191 -21.54 4.30 -17.39
N VAL A 192 -20.36 4.08 -17.98
CA VAL A 192 -19.70 2.78 -18.07
C VAL A 192 -18.53 2.70 -17.07
N TRP A 193 -18.44 1.58 -16.36
CA TRP A 193 -17.42 1.34 -15.31
C TRP A 193 -16.34 0.35 -15.74
N THR A 194 -16.07 0.24 -17.04
CA THR A 194 -15.03 -0.65 -17.57
C THR A 194 -13.73 0.11 -17.76
N GLN A 195 -12.60 -0.59 -17.64
CA GLN A 195 -11.30 0.05 -17.78
C GLN A 195 -11.14 0.77 -19.12
N GLN A 196 -11.72 0.25 -20.20
CA GLN A 196 -11.54 0.76 -21.57
C GLN A 196 -12.46 1.93 -21.91
N GLU A 197 -13.69 1.92 -21.40
CA GLU A 197 -14.76 2.85 -21.84
C GLU A 197 -15.22 3.77 -20.71
N SER A 198 -14.50 3.83 -19.59
CA SER A 198 -14.85 4.76 -18.51
C SER A 198 -14.59 6.22 -18.90
N VAL A 199 -15.39 7.12 -18.32
CA VAL A 199 -15.15 8.57 -18.37
C VAL A 199 -13.77 8.94 -17.82
N HIS A 200 -13.28 8.19 -16.82
CA HIS A 200 -11.94 8.38 -16.27
C HIS A 200 -10.85 8.16 -17.32
N ARG A 201 -10.90 7.04 -18.05
CA ARG A 201 -9.91 6.75 -19.10
C ARG A 201 -10.00 7.78 -20.23
N TRP A 202 -11.23 8.14 -20.62
CA TRP A 202 -11.44 9.15 -21.66
C TRP A 202 -10.84 10.49 -21.27
N LEU A 203 -11.10 11.00 -20.06
CA LEU A 203 -10.51 12.24 -19.57
C LEU A 203 -8.98 12.16 -19.51
N ASN A 204 -8.42 11.03 -19.05
CA ASN A 204 -6.97 10.85 -19.04
C ASN A 204 -6.37 10.91 -20.45
N ALA A 205 -7.04 10.36 -21.46
CA ALA A 205 -6.60 10.42 -22.84
C ALA A 205 -6.64 11.86 -23.40
N GLN A 206 -7.68 12.64 -23.06
CA GLN A 206 -7.78 14.05 -23.49
C GLN A 206 -6.74 14.95 -22.82
N LEU A 207 -6.45 14.71 -21.54
CA LEU A 207 -5.53 15.53 -20.75
C LEU A 207 -4.05 15.12 -20.90
N GLY A 208 -3.77 13.99 -21.56
CA GLY A 208 -2.43 13.45 -21.70
C GLY A 208 -1.76 13.21 -20.35
N TRP A 209 -0.56 13.77 -20.14
CA TRP A 209 0.17 13.64 -18.88
C TRP A 209 -0.60 14.23 -17.68
N PHE A 210 -1.39 15.29 -17.89
CA PHE A 210 -2.21 15.88 -16.84
C PHE A 210 -3.36 14.96 -16.40
N GLY A 211 -3.69 13.92 -17.18
CA GLY A 211 -4.67 12.90 -16.80
C GLY A 211 -4.31 12.21 -15.47
N GLY A 212 -3.02 12.05 -15.16
CA GLY A 212 -2.58 11.44 -13.90
C GLY A 212 -3.05 12.20 -12.64
N PHE A 213 -3.38 13.49 -12.75
CA PHE A 213 -3.94 14.26 -11.64
C PHE A 213 -5.32 13.75 -11.21
N GLN A 214 -6.05 13.04 -12.07
CA GLN A 214 -7.29 12.39 -11.70
C GLN A 214 -7.13 11.33 -10.60
N GLN A 215 -5.92 10.79 -10.43
CA GLN A 215 -5.56 9.90 -9.33
C GLN A 215 -4.69 10.63 -8.29
N ALA A 216 -3.78 11.52 -8.72
CA ALA A 216 -2.89 12.23 -7.81
C ALA A 216 -3.63 13.14 -6.81
N LEU A 217 -4.74 13.78 -7.22
CA LEU A 217 -5.53 14.64 -6.33
C LEU A 217 -6.24 13.83 -5.23
N PRO A 218 -7.01 12.77 -5.54
CA PRO A 218 -7.52 11.86 -4.50
C PRO A 218 -6.43 11.20 -3.63
N ALA A 219 -5.27 10.87 -4.21
CA ALA A 219 -4.11 10.38 -3.46
C ALA A 219 -3.63 11.43 -2.44
N ALA A 220 -3.53 12.70 -2.83
CA ALA A 220 -3.20 13.80 -1.94
C ALA A 220 -4.27 13.99 -0.83
N ALA A 221 -5.55 13.79 -1.12
CA ALA A 221 -6.60 13.78 -0.11
C ALA A 221 -6.37 12.67 0.95
N THR A 222 -5.94 11.48 0.52
CA THR A 222 -5.55 10.37 1.42
C THR A 222 -4.35 10.76 2.31
N VAL A 223 -3.34 11.41 1.72
CA VAL A 223 -2.18 11.94 2.45
C VAL A 223 -2.61 12.99 3.49
N LEU A 224 -3.53 13.89 3.15
CA LEU A 224 -4.01 14.90 4.09
C LEU A 224 -4.87 14.30 5.23
N LEU A 225 -5.71 13.29 4.94
CA LEU A 225 -6.39 12.51 5.98
C LEU A 225 -5.39 11.84 6.93
N GLY A 226 -4.29 11.31 6.39
CA GLY A 226 -3.14 10.84 7.16
C GLY A 226 -2.50 11.94 8.01
N ALA A 227 -2.32 13.15 7.46
CA ALA A 227 -1.76 14.28 8.20
C ALA A 227 -2.66 14.70 9.39
N PHE A 228 -3.99 14.63 9.25
CA PHE A 228 -4.90 14.83 10.39
C PHE A 228 -4.71 13.76 11.48
N ALA A 229 -4.60 12.49 11.10
CA ALA A 229 -4.28 11.41 12.04
C ALA A 229 -2.91 11.61 12.73
N GLY A 230 -1.90 12.07 11.98
CA GLY A 230 -0.59 12.42 12.54
C GLY A 230 -0.63 13.58 13.53
N ASP A 231 -1.43 14.62 13.27
CA ASP A 231 -1.65 15.71 14.22
C ASP A 231 -2.36 15.24 15.49
N LEU A 232 -3.33 14.32 15.36
CA LEU A 232 -4.04 13.72 16.50
C LEU A 232 -3.07 12.92 17.40
N LEU A 233 -2.20 12.11 16.80
CA LEU A 233 -1.15 11.37 17.53
C LEU A 233 -0.14 12.31 18.20
N ARG A 234 0.33 13.33 17.48
CA ARG A 234 1.33 14.28 17.97
C ARG A 234 0.81 15.11 19.14
N LYS A 235 -0.43 15.59 19.07
CA LYS A 235 -1.07 16.41 20.12
C LYS A 235 -1.58 15.57 21.29
N GLY A 236 -1.99 14.33 21.03
CA GLY A 236 -2.63 13.48 22.03
C GLY A 236 -1.68 12.88 23.07
N GLY A 237 -0.37 12.87 22.81
CA GLY A 237 0.61 12.23 23.68
C GLY A 237 0.46 10.70 23.74
N ARG A 238 1.42 10.03 24.39
CA ARG A 238 1.48 8.56 24.55
C ARG A 238 0.41 8.04 25.52
N SER A 239 -0.80 7.87 25.01
CA SER A 239 -1.96 7.44 25.82
C SER A 239 -2.91 6.53 25.03
N ILE A 240 -3.56 5.60 25.74
CA ILE A 240 -4.60 4.74 25.17
C ILE A 240 -5.81 5.57 24.67
N SER A 241 -6.09 6.72 25.29
CA SER A 241 -7.14 7.64 24.82
C SER A 241 -6.82 8.19 23.42
N THR A 242 -5.54 8.44 23.12
CA THR A 242 -5.09 8.87 21.80
C THR A 242 -5.26 7.74 20.77
N ALA A 243 -4.99 6.50 21.16
CA ALA A 243 -5.29 5.33 20.33
C ALA A 243 -6.80 5.23 20.03
N GLY A 244 -7.64 5.36 21.06
CA GLY A 244 -9.09 5.33 20.93
C GLY A 244 -9.65 6.44 20.04
N ARG A 245 -9.14 7.67 20.18
CA ARG A 245 -9.51 8.79 19.29
C ARG A 245 -9.09 8.55 17.84
N LEU A 246 -7.93 7.92 17.61
CA LEU A 246 -7.49 7.56 16.27
C LEU A 246 -8.35 6.45 15.64
N ILE A 247 -8.75 5.45 16.44
CA ILE A 247 -9.68 4.41 16.00
C ILE A 247 -11.05 5.02 15.70
N ALA A 248 -11.58 5.90 16.55
CA ALA A 248 -12.83 6.61 16.30
C ALA A 248 -12.78 7.46 15.01
N PHE A 249 -11.67 8.17 14.79
CA PHE A 249 -11.41 8.88 13.54
C PHE A 249 -11.44 7.92 12.33
N GLY A 250 -10.83 6.74 12.45
CA GLY A 250 -10.85 5.72 11.40
C GLY A 250 -12.24 5.14 11.14
N LEU A 251 -12.97 4.79 12.19
CA LEU A 251 -14.33 4.26 12.12
C LEU A 251 -15.31 5.26 11.48
N LEU A 252 -15.12 6.57 11.71
CA LEU A 252 -15.92 7.61 11.05
C LEU A 252 -15.80 7.53 9.52
N PHE A 253 -14.58 7.51 8.98
CA PHE A 253 -14.37 7.47 7.53
C PHE A 253 -14.69 6.10 6.94
N TRP A 254 -14.42 5.02 7.66
CA TRP A 254 -14.82 3.69 7.24
C TRP A 254 -16.35 3.57 7.18
N GLY A 255 -17.07 4.07 8.19
CA GLY A 255 -18.52 4.15 8.20
C GLY A 255 -19.05 4.99 7.04
N ALA A 256 -18.51 6.20 6.82
CA ALA A 256 -18.89 7.06 5.70
C ALA A 256 -18.64 6.38 4.33
N SER A 257 -17.54 5.66 4.21
CA SER A 257 -17.23 4.84 3.03
C SER A 257 -18.27 3.74 2.80
N TRP A 258 -18.71 3.06 3.86
CA TRP A 258 -19.72 2.02 3.77
C TRP A 258 -21.10 2.59 3.45
N LEU A 259 -21.46 3.77 3.96
CA LEU A 259 -22.72 4.44 3.61
C LEU A 259 -22.87 4.65 2.10
N TRP A 260 -21.78 4.95 1.39
CA TRP A 260 -21.77 5.07 -0.08
C TRP A 260 -21.92 3.76 -0.84
N GLN A 261 -21.89 2.62 -0.15
CA GLN A 261 -22.06 1.29 -0.72
C GLN A 261 -23.45 0.69 -0.50
N LEU A 262 -24.26 1.31 0.37
CA LEU A 262 -25.57 0.78 0.73
C LEU A 262 -26.45 0.66 -0.51
N GLN A 263 -27.05 -0.53 -0.67
CA GLN A 263 -28.07 -0.77 -1.68
C GLN A 263 -29.45 -0.50 -1.06
N PRO A 264 -30.39 0.11 -1.82
CA PRO A 264 -31.77 0.19 -1.39
C PRO A 264 -32.29 -1.22 -1.08
N TRP A 265 -32.82 -1.44 0.12
CA TRP A 265 -33.44 -2.71 0.46
C TRP A 265 -34.68 -2.96 -0.42
N ALA A 266 -35.02 -4.23 -0.67
CA ALA A 266 -36.01 -4.60 -1.68
C ALA A 266 -37.36 -3.89 -1.50
N GLY A 267 -37.91 -3.87 -0.29
CA GLY A 267 -39.18 -3.18 -0.06
C GLY A 267 -39.11 -1.65 -0.16
N LEU A 268 -37.94 -1.00 -0.09
CA LEU A 268 -37.80 0.43 -0.44
C LEU A 268 -37.93 0.66 -1.95
N ARG A 269 -37.43 -0.28 -2.75
CA ARG A 269 -37.57 -0.22 -4.22
C ARG A 269 -39.04 -0.31 -4.62
N GLU A 270 -39.81 -1.09 -3.87
CA GLU A 270 -41.26 -1.23 -4.06
C GLU A 270 -42.03 -0.04 -3.47
N SER A 271 -41.74 0.37 -2.23
CA SER A 271 -42.52 1.39 -1.51
C SER A 271 -42.17 2.83 -1.89
N ALA A 272 -40.95 3.10 -2.37
CA ALA A 272 -40.46 4.42 -2.71
C ALA A 272 -39.43 4.38 -3.87
N PRO A 273 -39.86 4.02 -5.10
CA PRO A 273 -38.97 3.81 -6.24
C PRO A 273 -38.13 5.05 -6.59
N GLY A 274 -38.67 6.26 -6.38
CA GLY A 274 -37.93 7.51 -6.58
C GLY A 274 -36.75 7.68 -5.62
N LEU A 275 -36.94 7.37 -4.32
CA LEU A 275 -35.87 7.42 -3.32
C LEU A 275 -34.85 6.30 -3.56
N ALA A 276 -35.31 5.10 -3.92
CA ALA A 276 -34.42 4.00 -4.28
C ALA A 276 -33.56 4.34 -5.51
N SER A 277 -34.15 4.92 -6.56
CA SER A 277 -33.40 5.39 -7.74
C SER A 277 -32.41 6.50 -7.39
N PHE A 278 -32.77 7.43 -6.51
CA PHE A 278 -31.85 8.46 -6.02
C PHE A 278 -30.66 7.86 -5.27
N ILE A 279 -30.89 6.91 -4.36
CA ILE A 279 -29.84 6.20 -3.62
C ILE A 279 -28.92 5.44 -4.60
N ASP A 280 -29.49 4.73 -5.57
CA ASP A 280 -28.71 4.04 -6.61
C ASP A 280 -27.92 5.04 -7.46
N ARG A 281 -28.44 6.25 -7.70
CA ARG A 281 -27.71 7.34 -8.40
C ARG A 281 -26.56 7.92 -7.59
N ILE A 282 -26.62 7.99 -6.26
CA ILE A 282 -25.51 8.55 -5.46
C ILE A 282 -24.45 7.52 -5.06
N ARG A 283 -24.76 6.22 -5.19
CA ARG A 283 -23.85 5.11 -4.88
C ARG A 283 -22.52 5.21 -5.63
N LEU A 284 -21.43 4.97 -4.92
CA LEU A 284 -20.08 4.98 -5.49
C LEU A 284 -19.28 3.75 -5.06
N PRO A 285 -19.11 2.75 -5.95
CA PRO A 285 -18.38 1.54 -5.63
C PRO A 285 -16.89 1.78 -5.37
N TYR A 286 -16.26 0.86 -4.65
CA TYR A 286 -14.82 0.89 -4.42
C TYR A 286 -14.09 0.57 -5.72
N SER A 287 -13.12 1.39 -6.08
CA SER A 287 -12.19 1.07 -7.16
C SER A 287 -10.86 1.79 -6.94
N LYS A 288 -9.80 0.99 -6.92
CA LYS A 288 -8.41 1.46 -6.88
C LYS A 288 -8.02 2.18 -8.17
N ASP A 289 -8.42 1.64 -9.33
CA ASP A 289 -8.08 2.18 -10.65
C ASP A 289 -8.64 3.59 -10.85
N TYR A 290 -9.90 3.80 -10.47
CA TYR A 290 -10.50 5.12 -10.51
C TYR A 290 -10.12 5.97 -9.29
N PHE A 291 -9.54 5.38 -8.25
CA PHE A 291 -9.30 6.02 -6.96
C PHE A 291 -10.58 6.71 -6.45
N THR A 292 -11.67 5.93 -6.38
CA THR A 292 -13.00 6.46 -6.05
C THR A 292 -13.03 7.09 -4.67
N SER A 293 -13.92 8.06 -4.49
CA SER A 293 -14.02 8.77 -3.22
C SER A 293 -14.35 7.83 -2.06
N SER A 294 -15.20 6.82 -2.28
CA SER A 294 -15.53 5.78 -1.31
C SER A 294 -14.30 4.94 -0.94
N TYR A 295 -13.44 4.64 -1.92
CA TYR A 295 -12.18 3.94 -1.71
C TYR A 295 -11.16 4.79 -0.92
N VAL A 296 -11.08 6.10 -1.15
CA VAL A 296 -10.22 7.01 -0.35
C VAL A 296 -10.62 6.97 1.13
N LEU A 297 -11.92 7.07 1.41
CA LEU A 297 -12.44 7.03 2.78
C LEU A 297 -12.24 5.65 3.42
N LEU A 298 -12.39 4.57 2.65
CA LEU A 298 -12.12 3.20 3.11
C LEU A 298 -10.67 3.05 3.54
N ALA A 299 -9.73 3.48 2.69
CA ALA A 299 -8.31 3.31 2.94
C ALA A 299 -7.82 4.19 4.11
N ALA A 300 -8.26 5.44 4.17
CA ALA A 300 -7.93 6.32 5.30
C ALA A 300 -8.55 5.82 6.62
N GLY A 301 -9.80 5.34 6.58
CA GLY A 301 -10.51 4.81 7.74
C GLY A 301 -9.85 3.55 8.31
N THR A 302 -9.66 2.54 7.46
CA THR A 302 -8.98 1.29 7.84
C THR A 302 -7.52 1.53 8.24
N GLY A 303 -6.80 2.41 7.54
CA GLY A 303 -5.43 2.78 7.87
C GLY A 303 -5.31 3.46 9.24
N ALA A 304 -6.25 4.35 9.59
CA ALA A 304 -6.32 4.97 10.90
C ALA A 304 -6.64 3.96 12.01
N CYS A 305 -7.61 3.07 11.81
CA CYS A 305 -7.93 2.00 12.77
C CYS A 305 -6.71 1.10 13.02
N LEU A 306 -6.07 0.63 11.96
CA LEU A 306 -4.90 -0.24 12.03
C LEU A 306 -3.73 0.47 12.72
N LEU A 307 -3.45 1.73 12.36
CA LEU A 307 -2.43 2.53 13.05
C LEU A 307 -2.79 2.74 14.54
N GLY A 308 -4.06 2.96 14.88
CA GLY A 308 -4.51 3.09 16.26
C GLY A 308 -4.26 1.84 17.09
N VAL A 309 -4.57 0.66 16.54
CA VAL A 309 -4.27 -0.64 17.16
C VAL A 309 -2.75 -0.82 17.31
N MET A 310 -1.98 -0.56 16.26
CA MET A 310 -0.52 -0.67 16.32
C MET A 310 0.11 0.32 17.30
N TYR A 311 -0.44 1.52 17.41
CA TYR A 311 -0.02 2.53 18.38
C TYR A 311 -0.27 2.07 19.82
N ALA A 312 -1.45 1.50 20.10
CA ALA A 312 -1.74 0.92 21.41
C ALA A 312 -0.76 -0.24 21.74
N LEU A 313 -0.53 -1.16 20.81
CA LEU A 313 0.34 -2.32 21.01
C LEU A 313 1.82 -1.92 21.18
N VAL A 314 2.33 -1.06 20.29
CA VAL A 314 3.78 -0.80 20.17
C VAL A 314 4.23 0.38 21.03
N ASP A 315 3.51 1.51 21.01
CA ASP A 315 3.95 2.74 21.68
C ASP A 315 3.37 2.87 23.11
N VAL A 316 2.15 2.37 23.36
CA VAL A 316 1.50 2.43 24.69
C VAL A 316 1.87 1.21 25.53
N TRP A 317 1.57 0.00 25.05
CA TRP A 317 1.82 -1.25 25.78
C TRP A 317 3.24 -1.82 25.59
N ARG A 318 4.06 -1.21 24.72
CA ARG A 318 5.47 -1.57 24.49
C ARG A 318 5.69 -3.04 24.12
N VAL A 319 4.77 -3.62 23.34
CA VAL A 319 4.91 -5.00 22.85
C VAL A 319 6.06 -5.08 21.85
N THR A 320 7.16 -5.71 22.25
CA THR A 320 8.41 -5.82 21.47
C THR A 320 8.33 -6.82 20.31
N LYS A 321 7.34 -7.71 20.29
CA LYS A 321 7.15 -8.71 19.22
C LYS A 321 6.95 -8.08 17.84
N PHE A 322 6.49 -6.83 17.75
CA PHE A 322 6.32 -6.13 16.47
C PHE A 322 7.61 -5.52 15.91
N ARG A 323 8.76 -5.69 16.59
CA ARG A 323 10.06 -5.17 16.13
C ARG A 323 10.48 -5.74 14.77
N TRP A 324 10.13 -6.99 14.44
CA TRP A 324 10.47 -7.56 13.13
C TRP A 324 9.80 -6.80 11.97
N MET A 325 8.59 -6.26 12.19
CA MET A 325 7.87 -5.45 11.20
C MET A 325 8.54 -4.08 11.03
N GLN A 326 9.04 -3.50 12.11
CA GLN A 326 9.77 -2.23 12.03
C GLN A 326 10.96 -2.33 11.08
N ILE A 327 11.67 -3.48 11.07
CA ILE A 327 12.83 -3.71 10.19
C ILE A 327 12.44 -3.59 8.71
N PHE A 328 11.31 -4.16 8.29
CA PHE A 328 10.77 -3.96 6.94
C PHE A 328 10.48 -2.48 6.65
N GLY A 329 9.95 -1.75 7.64
CA GLY A 329 9.57 -0.34 7.49
C GLY A 329 10.73 0.65 7.40
N LEU A 330 11.94 0.28 7.83
CA LEU A 330 13.10 1.17 7.84
C LEU A 330 13.69 1.43 6.45
N ASN A 331 13.61 0.46 5.55
CA ASN A 331 14.13 0.52 4.18
C ASN A 331 13.05 0.20 3.13
N ALA A 332 11.80 0.56 3.43
CA ALA A 332 10.61 0.17 2.69
C ALA A 332 10.69 0.41 1.16
N ILE A 333 10.98 1.66 0.77
CA ILE A 333 11.03 2.06 -0.65
C ILE A 333 12.20 1.38 -1.37
N ALA A 334 13.35 1.27 -0.72
CA ALA A 334 14.52 0.62 -1.29
C ALA A 334 14.28 -0.88 -1.51
N LEU A 335 13.64 -1.55 -0.55
CA LEU A 335 13.26 -2.95 -0.69
C LEU A 335 12.28 -3.16 -1.84
N TYR A 336 11.21 -2.34 -1.91
CA TYR A 336 10.25 -2.36 -3.02
C TYR A 336 10.94 -2.21 -4.36
N PHE A 337 11.71 -1.13 -4.54
CA PHE A 337 12.39 -0.83 -5.79
C PHE A 337 13.32 -1.98 -6.20
N THR A 338 14.12 -2.49 -5.26
CA THR A 338 15.05 -3.59 -5.53
C THR A 338 14.32 -4.85 -5.98
N VAL A 339 13.26 -5.23 -5.26
CA VAL A 339 12.44 -6.40 -5.60
C VAL A 339 11.80 -6.25 -6.98
N GLU A 340 11.16 -5.12 -7.26
CA GLU A 340 10.45 -4.91 -8.53
C GLU A 340 11.42 -4.90 -9.72
N MET A 341 12.62 -4.35 -9.52
CA MET A 341 13.69 -4.36 -10.53
C MET A 341 14.25 -5.75 -10.76
N LEU A 342 14.56 -6.51 -9.68
CA LEU A 342 15.02 -7.89 -9.79
C LEU A 342 13.96 -8.76 -10.47
N TRP A 343 12.70 -8.57 -10.13
CA TRP A 343 11.59 -9.31 -10.74
C TRP A 343 11.59 -9.14 -12.27
N ARG A 344 11.63 -7.90 -12.75
CA ARG A 344 11.54 -7.57 -14.19
C ARG A 344 12.82 -7.85 -14.98
N LEU A 345 13.98 -7.63 -14.38
CA LEU A 345 15.27 -7.73 -15.10
C LEU A 345 15.92 -9.10 -15.00
N VAL A 346 15.64 -9.86 -13.94
CA VAL A 346 16.31 -11.13 -13.65
C VAL A 346 15.29 -12.26 -13.69
N PHE A 347 14.31 -12.27 -12.78
CA PHE A 347 13.43 -13.43 -12.57
C PHE A 347 12.54 -13.73 -13.78
N THR A 348 11.98 -12.71 -14.43
CA THR A 348 11.13 -12.92 -15.62
C THR A 348 11.94 -13.01 -16.92
N ARG A 349 13.16 -12.46 -16.95
CA ARG A 349 13.92 -12.28 -18.19
C ARG A 349 14.95 -13.37 -18.44
N TRP A 350 15.70 -13.77 -17.41
CA TRP A 350 16.75 -14.78 -17.56
C TRP A 350 16.14 -16.14 -17.85
N GLN A 351 16.66 -16.81 -18.87
CA GLN A 351 16.20 -18.14 -19.27
C GLN A 351 17.13 -19.19 -18.65
N ILE A 352 16.54 -20.21 -18.04
CA ILE A 352 17.23 -21.37 -17.50
C ILE A 352 16.56 -22.66 -18.01
N VAL A 353 17.29 -23.77 -17.97
CA VAL A 353 16.72 -25.09 -18.27
C VAL A 353 15.98 -25.57 -17.03
N HIS A 354 14.67 -25.81 -17.17
CA HIS A 354 13.80 -26.32 -16.12
C HIS A 354 14.07 -27.83 -15.89
N PRO A 355 13.65 -28.41 -14.75
CA PRO A 355 13.85 -29.85 -14.49
C PRO A 355 13.23 -30.76 -15.55
N ASN A 356 12.16 -30.30 -16.22
CA ASN A 356 11.52 -30.99 -17.35
C ASN A 356 12.28 -30.86 -18.69
N GLY A 357 13.50 -30.30 -18.70
CA GLY A 357 14.35 -30.11 -19.87
C GLY A 357 14.01 -28.91 -20.76
N HIS A 358 12.91 -28.18 -20.50
CA HIS A 358 12.52 -27.02 -21.31
C HIS A 358 13.21 -25.74 -20.83
N ALA A 359 13.61 -24.87 -21.75
CA ALA A 359 14.08 -23.54 -21.39
C ALA A 359 12.88 -22.63 -21.06
N GLY A 360 12.96 -21.93 -19.93
CA GLY A 360 11.96 -20.94 -19.55
C GLY A 360 12.53 -19.92 -18.57
N SER A 361 11.72 -18.96 -18.13
CA SER A 361 12.16 -17.93 -17.20
C SER A 361 12.66 -18.53 -15.87
N LEU A 362 13.58 -17.83 -15.21
CA LEU A 362 14.11 -18.20 -13.89
C LEU A 362 12.98 -18.41 -12.88
N ILE A 363 11.98 -17.54 -12.85
CA ILE A 363 10.80 -17.73 -11.98
C ILE A 363 10.01 -18.97 -12.37
N GLY A 364 9.83 -19.25 -13.67
CA GLY A 364 9.18 -20.46 -14.14
C GLY A 364 9.90 -21.71 -13.63
N GLY A 365 11.23 -21.71 -13.65
CA GLY A 365 12.04 -22.82 -13.17
C GLY A 365 11.98 -22.99 -11.65
N VAL A 366 12.00 -21.88 -10.90
CA VAL A 366 11.80 -21.89 -9.44
C VAL A 366 10.42 -22.46 -9.09
N LEU A 367 9.36 -22.02 -9.77
CA LEU A 367 8.01 -22.53 -9.55
C LEU A 367 7.86 -24.01 -9.95
N ALA A 368 8.49 -24.44 -11.05
CA ALA A 368 8.51 -25.84 -11.46
C ALA A 368 9.19 -26.71 -10.40
N TRP A 369 10.37 -26.30 -9.92
CA TRP A 369 11.09 -26.99 -8.86
C TRP A 369 10.29 -27.08 -7.55
N LEU A 370 9.59 -26.00 -7.16
CA LEU A 370 8.74 -26.00 -5.97
C LEU A 370 7.53 -26.93 -6.09
N ARG A 371 6.91 -27.01 -7.27
CA ARG A 371 5.82 -27.96 -7.52
C ARG A 371 6.31 -29.41 -7.44
N GLU A 372 7.46 -29.71 -8.03
CA GLU A 372 8.09 -31.03 -7.92
C GLU A 372 8.44 -31.38 -6.46
N TRP A 373 9.01 -30.42 -5.72
CA TRP A 373 9.29 -30.60 -4.29
C TRP A 373 8.02 -30.85 -3.48
N GLY A 374 6.95 -30.07 -3.70
CA GLY A 374 5.65 -30.23 -3.04
C GLY A 374 5.00 -31.58 -3.35
N ALA A 375 5.07 -32.03 -4.61
CA ALA A 375 4.59 -33.35 -5.03
C ALA A 375 5.37 -34.49 -4.37
N ASN A 376 6.69 -34.37 -4.25
CA ASN A 376 7.51 -35.37 -3.58
C ASN A 376 7.22 -35.44 -2.08
N LEU A 377 6.99 -34.29 -1.43
CA LEU A 377 6.62 -34.21 -0.02
C LEU A 377 5.29 -34.89 0.26
N SER A 378 4.28 -34.72 -0.62
CA SER A 378 2.97 -35.34 -0.42
C SER A 378 2.99 -36.85 -0.57
N VAL A 379 3.79 -37.39 -1.49
CA VAL A 379 3.99 -38.84 -1.64
C VAL A 379 4.61 -39.46 -0.38
N HIS A 380 5.55 -38.76 0.27
CA HIS A 380 6.20 -39.25 1.49
C HIS A 380 5.31 -39.14 2.74
N LEU A 381 4.44 -38.13 2.83
CA LEU A 381 3.59 -37.91 3.99
C LEU A 381 2.26 -38.68 3.95
N LEU A 382 1.76 -39.04 2.76
CA LEU A 382 0.41 -39.60 2.57
C LEU A 382 0.39 -40.99 1.92
N SER A 383 1.53 -41.68 1.86
CA SER A 383 1.66 -43.07 1.41
C SER A 383 1.10 -44.08 2.45
N GLY A 384 -0.16 -43.87 2.85
CA GLY A 384 -0.98 -44.87 3.53
C GLY A 384 -1.90 -45.61 2.54
N PRO A 385 -2.41 -46.81 2.88
CA PRO A 385 -3.13 -47.70 1.95
C PRO A 385 -4.49 -47.17 1.45
N LEU A 386 -4.92 -45.99 1.92
CA LEU A 386 -6.23 -45.38 1.64
C LEU A 386 -6.10 -43.91 1.19
N GLY A 387 -4.89 -43.46 0.81
CA GLY A 387 -4.61 -42.08 0.43
C GLY A 387 -5.08 -41.75 -0.98
N ASP A 388 -6.21 -41.07 -1.09
CA ASP A 388 -6.73 -40.46 -2.31
C ASP A 388 -5.63 -39.63 -3.00
N THR A 389 -5.07 -40.12 -4.12
CA THR A 389 -3.90 -39.55 -4.81
C THR A 389 -4.10 -38.09 -5.22
N GLU A 390 -5.35 -37.69 -5.44
CA GLU A 390 -5.73 -36.32 -5.75
C GLU A 390 -5.59 -35.40 -4.53
N ARG A 391 -6.01 -35.86 -3.34
CA ARG A 391 -5.83 -35.12 -2.08
C ARG A 391 -4.37 -34.94 -1.72
N ALA A 392 -3.54 -35.95 -1.97
CA ALA A 392 -2.10 -35.84 -1.75
C ALA A 392 -1.46 -34.78 -2.66
N ARG A 393 -1.80 -34.77 -3.95
CA ARG A 393 -1.32 -33.73 -4.89
C ARG A 393 -1.75 -32.32 -4.47
N LEU A 394 -3.01 -32.13 -4.11
CA LEU A 394 -3.52 -30.86 -3.59
C LEU A 394 -2.72 -30.38 -2.39
N ILE A 395 -2.51 -31.24 -1.38
CA ILE A 395 -1.73 -30.90 -0.18
C ILE A 395 -0.28 -30.50 -0.54
N GLY A 396 0.33 -31.21 -1.49
CA GLY A 396 1.68 -30.90 -2.00
C GLY A 396 1.75 -29.54 -2.68
N ASP A 397 0.79 -29.23 -3.55
CA ASP A 397 0.72 -27.94 -4.26
C ASP A 397 0.49 -26.77 -3.30
N HIS A 398 -0.43 -26.93 -2.34
CA HIS A 398 -0.65 -25.95 -1.27
C HIS A 398 0.64 -25.73 -0.45
N ALA A 399 1.32 -26.81 -0.05
CA ALA A 399 2.55 -26.72 0.75
C ALA A 399 3.70 -26.04 -0.02
N GLY A 400 3.89 -26.38 -1.31
CA GLY A 400 4.92 -25.77 -2.16
C GLY A 400 4.68 -24.26 -2.37
N ALA A 401 3.43 -23.86 -2.62
CA ALA A 401 3.06 -22.46 -2.78
C ALA A 401 3.27 -21.64 -1.49
N TRP A 402 2.89 -22.16 -0.32
CA TRP A 402 3.16 -21.49 0.96
C TRP A 402 4.66 -21.48 1.30
N ALA A 403 5.39 -22.55 1.02
CA ALA A 403 6.85 -22.60 1.22
C ALA A 403 7.57 -21.54 0.38
N HIS A 404 7.14 -21.33 -0.86
CA HIS A 404 7.64 -20.24 -1.71
C HIS A 404 7.36 -18.87 -1.09
N ALA A 405 6.11 -18.60 -0.72
CA ALA A 405 5.72 -17.31 -0.16
C ALA A 405 6.50 -17.01 1.14
N ILE A 406 6.58 -17.99 2.06
CA ILE A 406 7.31 -17.85 3.33
C ILE A 406 8.81 -17.69 3.07
N GLY A 407 9.41 -18.53 2.22
CA GLY A 407 10.84 -18.47 1.88
C GLY A 407 11.23 -17.14 1.25
N TYR A 408 10.41 -16.63 0.32
CA TYR A 408 10.58 -15.32 -0.29
C TYR A 408 10.51 -14.20 0.74
N MET A 409 9.50 -14.22 1.61
CA MET A 409 9.36 -13.23 2.68
C MET A 409 10.51 -13.27 3.68
N LEU A 410 11.01 -14.45 4.03
CA LEU A 410 12.18 -14.63 4.89
C LEU A 410 13.45 -14.10 4.23
N LEU A 411 13.63 -14.32 2.93
CA LEU A 411 14.78 -13.80 2.18
C LEU A 411 14.77 -12.26 2.16
N CYS A 412 13.62 -11.66 1.84
CA CYS A 412 13.45 -10.21 1.90
C CYS A 412 13.72 -9.69 3.32
N TRP A 413 13.21 -10.37 4.34
CA TRP A 413 13.45 -10.00 5.74
C TRP A 413 14.92 -10.10 6.13
N CYS A 414 15.62 -11.19 5.77
CA CYS A 414 17.03 -11.38 6.05
C CYS A 414 17.87 -10.26 5.41
N PHE A 415 17.53 -9.85 4.20
CA PHE A 415 18.20 -8.74 3.51
C PHE A 415 18.03 -7.41 4.27
N VAL A 416 16.81 -7.03 4.64
CA VAL A 416 16.60 -5.79 5.41
C VAL A 416 17.12 -5.87 6.84
N TRP A 417 17.11 -7.06 7.45
CA TRP A 417 17.72 -7.31 8.75
C TRP A 417 19.25 -7.13 8.68
N TRP A 418 19.89 -7.62 7.62
CA TRP A 418 21.31 -7.39 7.38
C TRP A 418 21.64 -5.89 7.23
N LEU A 419 20.86 -5.15 6.44
CA LEU A 419 20.98 -3.69 6.34
C LEU A 419 20.84 -3.01 7.70
N HIS A 420 19.85 -3.44 8.49
CA HIS A 420 19.60 -2.93 9.84
C HIS A 420 20.77 -3.19 10.78
N ARG A 421 21.33 -4.42 10.78
CA ARG A 421 22.52 -4.78 11.57
C ARG A 421 23.74 -3.94 11.18
N ARG A 422 23.85 -3.57 9.91
CA ARG A 422 24.89 -2.66 9.39
C ARG A 422 24.57 -1.17 9.58
N LYS A 423 23.41 -0.83 10.18
CA LYS A 423 22.93 0.56 10.37
C LYS A 423 22.79 1.34 9.05
N ILE A 424 22.48 0.64 7.96
CA ILE A 424 22.28 1.22 6.63
C ILE A 424 20.79 1.57 6.47
N TYR A 425 20.49 2.85 6.31
CA TYR A 425 19.14 3.37 6.12
C TYR A 425 19.09 4.22 4.86
N LEU A 426 18.52 3.66 3.79
CA LEU A 426 18.39 4.30 2.49
C LEU A 426 17.20 5.26 2.53
N LYS A 427 17.50 6.56 2.60
CA LYS A 427 16.49 7.62 2.57
C LYS A 427 16.27 8.05 1.12
N VAL A 428 15.01 8.05 0.71
CA VAL A 428 14.55 8.52 -0.60
C VAL A 428 13.90 9.89 -0.44
#